data_AF-A0AAV9D7I7-F1
#
_entry.id   AF-A0AAV9D7I7-F1
#
_cell.length_a   1.000
_cell.length_b   1.000
_cell.length_c   1.000
_cell.angle_alpha   90.00
_cell.angle_beta   90.00
_cell.angle_gamma   90.00
#
_symmetry.space_group_name_H-M   'P 1'
#
loop_
_entity.id
_entity.type
_entity.pdbx_description
1 polymer ?
#
loop_
_entity_poly.entity_id
_entity_poly.type
_entity_poly.pdbx_seq_one_letter_code
_entity_poly.pdbx_strand_id
1 'polypeptide(L)'
;MRILHKGHQNFSPSWKKHQEDQLLDNLSHGPDNTGKALHEKETRTKGSLTRFQFFLIAAASSFAYYIVPNYLFPSISALSFICWIWRDSITAQIIGSGRNGLGIGSFALDWTVISGFLGGPLEMPVFTLVNVMVGFILIVYIVTPITYWTNSYNAKRFPIFSTGVYDQYGQQYNVSRIINEKKFEFDQTAYDNYSKIYLSSYNIYYYGVNFAVVMATLSHVALFHGR
;
A
#
# COMPACT_ATOMS: atom_id res chain seq x y z
N MET A 1 -27.99 32.76 63.73
CA MET A 1 -26.86 33.40 64.46
C MET A 1 -25.59 33.20 63.64
N ARG A 2 -25.00 34.30 63.16
CA ARG A 2 -23.60 34.51 62.74
C ARG A 2 -23.04 33.71 61.53
N ILE A 3 -22.27 34.26 60.59
CA ILE A 3 -21.80 35.62 60.23
C ILE A 3 -21.47 35.54 58.72
N LEU A 4 -21.98 36.49 57.93
CA LEU A 4 -21.48 36.84 56.60
C LEU A 4 -20.23 37.71 56.77
N HIS A 5 -19.07 37.26 56.30
CA HIS A 5 -17.88 38.10 56.23
C HIS A 5 -17.67 38.55 54.77
N LYS A 6 -18.11 39.78 54.47
CA LYS A 6 -17.66 40.54 53.29
C LYS A 6 -16.16 40.79 53.44
N GLY A 7 -15.35 40.13 52.62
CA GLY A 7 -13.96 40.50 52.39
C GLY A 7 -13.87 41.44 51.20
N HIS A 8 -13.66 42.74 51.47
CA HIS A 8 -13.16 43.69 50.48
C HIS A 8 -11.77 43.21 50.03
N GLN A 9 -11.70 42.54 48.89
CA GLN A 9 -10.44 42.20 48.23
C GLN A 9 -9.89 43.46 47.57
N ASN A 10 -8.97 44.15 48.27
CA ASN A 10 -8.10 45.14 47.66
C ASN A 10 -7.17 44.41 46.68
N PHE A 11 -7.56 44.35 45.41
CA PHE A 11 -6.73 43.79 44.35
C PHE A 11 -5.47 44.64 44.19
N SER A 12 -4.32 44.02 44.49
CA SER A 12 -2.98 44.59 44.28
C SER A 12 -2.83 45.13 42.83
N PRO A 13 -2.17 46.29 42.63
CA PRO A 13 -1.91 46.88 41.32
C PRO A 13 -1.18 45.95 40.33
N SER A 14 -0.51 44.91 40.84
CA SER A 14 0.24 43.94 40.01
C SER A 14 -0.66 43.05 39.15
N TRP A 15 -1.87 42.71 39.63
CA TRP A 15 -2.77 41.80 38.92
C TRP A 15 -3.47 42.47 37.74
N LYS A 16 -3.77 43.78 37.84
CA LYS A 16 -4.29 44.56 36.71
C LYS A 16 -3.27 44.66 35.58
N LYS A 17 -2.00 44.88 35.93
CA LYS A 17 -0.91 44.97 34.95
C LYS A 17 -0.70 43.65 34.24
N HIS A 18 -0.72 42.54 34.97
CA HIS A 18 -0.60 41.20 34.38
C HIS A 18 -1.77 40.85 33.44
N GLN A 19 -2.97 41.34 33.74
CA GLN A 19 -4.15 41.11 32.91
C GLN A 19 -4.19 42.01 31.67
N GLU A 20 -3.69 43.25 31.76
CA GLU A 20 -3.46 44.12 30.59
C GLU A 20 -2.36 43.56 29.68
N ASP A 21 -1.26 43.06 30.25
CA ASP A 21 -0.18 42.42 29.48
C ASP A 21 -0.69 41.18 28.72
N GLN A 22 -1.54 40.35 29.34
CA GLN A 22 -2.18 39.21 28.66
C GLN A 22 -3.21 39.62 27.59
N LEU A 23 -3.89 40.76 27.75
CA LEU A 23 -4.81 41.28 26.73
C LEU A 23 -4.04 41.85 25.53
N LEU A 24 -2.88 42.49 25.76
CA LEU A 24 -2.00 42.99 24.71
C LEU A 24 -1.33 41.85 23.92
N ASP A 25 -0.92 40.76 24.58
CA ASP A 25 -0.40 39.56 23.91
C ASP A 25 -1.47 38.91 23.02
N ASN A 26 -2.71 38.79 23.52
CA ASN A 26 -3.82 38.24 22.74
C ASN A 26 -4.27 39.15 21.59
N LEU A 27 -4.10 40.48 21.70
CA LEU A 27 -4.34 41.43 20.61
C LEU A 27 -3.21 41.43 19.56
N SER A 28 -1.98 41.11 19.95
CA SER A 28 -0.85 40.89 19.03
C SER A 28 -0.94 39.57 18.25
N HIS A 29 -1.74 38.62 18.79
CA HIS A 29 -2.02 37.30 18.22
C HIS A 29 -3.45 37.16 17.69
N GLY A 30 -4.03 38.27 17.19
CA GLY A 30 -5.21 38.25 16.31
C GLY A 30 -4.98 37.38 15.05
N PRO A 31 -6.04 37.04 14.30
CA PRO A 31 -6.13 35.88 13.40
C PRO A 31 -5.36 36.05 12.09
N ASP A 32 -4.05 36.31 12.17
CA ASP A 32 -3.14 36.50 11.04
C ASP A 32 -2.27 35.25 10.82
N ASN A 33 -2.70 34.11 11.36
CA ASN A 33 -1.93 32.87 11.39
C ASN A 33 -2.08 32.02 10.12
N THR A 34 -2.80 32.49 9.10
CA THR A 34 -3.05 31.72 7.88
C THR A 34 -2.00 31.91 6.79
N GLY A 35 -1.05 32.86 6.93
CA GLY A 35 -0.07 33.20 5.88
C GLY A 35 1.41 33.09 6.25
N LYS A 36 1.76 32.93 7.53
CA LYS A 36 3.15 33.00 7.99
C LYS A 36 3.98 31.73 7.71
N ALA A 37 3.35 30.61 7.37
CA ALA A 37 4.07 29.37 7.07
C ALA A 37 4.94 29.44 5.79
N LEU A 38 4.67 30.39 4.87
CA LEU A 38 5.44 30.55 3.62
C LEU A 38 6.40 31.75 3.61
N HIS A 39 6.31 32.66 4.57
CA HIS A 39 7.08 33.91 4.61
C HIS A 39 8.00 34.05 5.84
N GLU A 40 8.25 32.97 6.57
CA GLU A 40 9.30 32.96 7.58
C GLU A 40 10.66 32.98 6.87
N LYS A 41 11.37 34.11 6.96
CA LYS A 41 12.68 34.29 6.33
C LYS A 41 13.71 33.41 7.07
N GLU A 42 14.04 32.26 6.49
CA GLU A 42 15.03 31.35 7.08
C GLU A 42 16.35 32.08 7.39
N THR A 43 16.75 32.06 8.66
CA THR A 43 18.07 32.52 9.10
C THR A 43 19.13 31.57 8.55
N ARG A 44 19.76 32.00 7.45
CA ARG A 44 20.72 31.24 6.66
C ARG A 44 22.09 31.15 7.34
N THR A 45 22.49 29.97 7.76
CA THR A 45 23.91 29.65 8.04
C THR A 45 24.66 29.54 6.70
N LYS A 46 25.79 30.24 6.55
CA LYS A 46 26.64 30.19 5.35
C LYS A 46 27.05 28.73 5.05
N GLY A 47 26.52 28.16 3.96
CA GLY A 47 26.86 26.81 3.48
C GLY A 47 25.70 25.81 3.46
N SER A 48 24.53 26.14 4.01
CA SER A 48 23.35 25.26 3.96
C SER A 48 22.55 25.42 2.65
N LEU A 49 22.08 24.31 2.09
CA LEU A 49 21.08 24.28 1.02
C LEU A 49 19.76 24.88 1.54
N THR A 50 19.02 25.61 0.69
CA THR A 50 17.65 26.03 1.04
C THR A 50 16.71 24.84 1.00
N ARG A 51 15.62 24.85 1.80
CA ARG A 51 14.63 23.75 1.80
C ARG A 51 14.11 23.42 0.40
N PHE A 52 13.90 24.46 -0.42
CA PHE A 52 13.45 24.31 -1.80
C PHE A 52 14.53 23.71 -2.72
N GLN A 53 15.80 24.10 -2.56
CA GLN A 53 16.91 23.49 -3.30
C GLN A 53 17.10 22.02 -2.93
N PHE A 54 17.01 21.69 -1.65
CA PHE A 54 17.04 20.30 -1.19
C PHE A 54 15.89 19.49 -1.82
N PHE A 55 14.67 20.02 -1.80
CA PHE A 55 13.52 19.39 -2.45
C PHE A 55 13.76 19.14 -3.95
N LEU A 56 14.25 20.13 -4.70
CA LEU A 56 14.53 19.97 -6.12
C LEU A 56 15.62 18.94 -6.41
N ILE A 57 16.69 18.92 -5.61
CA ILE A 57 17.76 17.91 -5.72
C ILE A 57 17.21 16.52 -5.39
N ALA A 58 16.42 16.38 -4.34
CA ALA A 58 15.78 15.12 -3.95
C ALA A 58 14.79 14.63 -5.03
N ALA A 59 14.00 15.53 -5.62
CA ALA A 59 13.06 15.20 -6.70
C ALA A 59 13.80 14.76 -7.98
N ALA A 60 14.82 15.51 -8.41
CA ALA A 60 15.60 15.17 -9.60
C ALA A 60 16.40 13.87 -9.43
N SER A 61 17.00 13.64 -8.24
CA SER A 61 17.71 12.40 -7.93
C SER A 61 16.77 11.19 -7.85
N SER A 62 15.58 11.34 -7.26
CA SER A 62 14.56 10.28 -7.25
C SER A 62 14.11 9.93 -8.67
N PHE A 63 13.86 10.94 -9.51
CA PHE A 63 13.50 10.72 -10.91
C PHE A 63 14.60 9.98 -11.67
N ALA A 64 15.86 10.38 -11.50
CA ALA A 64 17.01 9.71 -12.12
C ALA A 64 17.17 8.25 -11.63
N TYR A 65 16.99 8.02 -10.32
CA TYR A 65 17.05 6.67 -9.74
C TYR A 65 16.00 5.74 -10.34
N TYR A 66 14.75 6.19 -10.49
CA TYR A 66 13.67 5.34 -11.00
C TYR A 66 13.77 4.99 -12.49
N ILE A 67 14.53 5.74 -13.29
CA ILE A 67 14.81 5.38 -14.69
C ILE A 67 15.63 4.09 -14.79
N VAL A 68 16.55 3.87 -13.85
CA VAL A 68 17.50 2.75 -13.91
C VAL A 68 16.79 1.39 -13.83
N PRO A 69 16.00 1.07 -12.78
CA PRO A 69 15.33 -0.22 -12.70
C PRO A 69 14.16 -0.32 -13.68
N ASN A 70 13.45 0.77 -14.02
CA ASN A 70 12.28 0.67 -14.90
C ASN A 70 12.65 0.56 -16.38
N TYR A 71 13.71 1.23 -16.83
CA TYR A 71 14.02 1.33 -18.27
C TYR A 71 15.34 0.67 -18.66
N LEU A 72 16.42 0.87 -17.87
CA LEU A 72 17.74 0.37 -18.25
C LEU A 72 17.95 -1.10 -17.85
N PHE A 73 17.53 -1.50 -16.65
CA PHE A 73 17.76 -2.85 -16.12
C PHE A 73 16.56 -3.42 -15.33
N PRO A 74 15.43 -3.71 -16.00
CA PRO A 74 14.24 -4.30 -15.37
C PRO A 74 14.46 -5.69 -14.75
N SER A 75 15.58 -6.34 -15.07
CA SER A 75 15.94 -7.63 -14.47
C SER A 75 16.36 -7.50 -12.99
N ILE A 76 16.81 -6.31 -12.55
CA ILE A 76 17.24 -6.05 -11.17
C ILE A 76 16.05 -6.13 -10.19
N SER A 77 14.84 -5.91 -10.69
CA SER A 77 13.59 -6.01 -9.93
C SER A 77 13.21 -7.44 -9.52
N ALA A 78 13.81 -8.49 -10.11
CA ALA A 78 13.46 -9.88 -9.82
C ALA A 78 14.63 -10.86 -10.07
N LEU A 79 15.74 -10.67 -9.36
CA LEU A 79 16.90 -11.54 -9.44
C LEU A 79 16.61 -12.88 -8.77
N SER A 80 16.40 -13.92 -9.57
CA SER A 80 15.96 -15.23 -9.09
C SER A 80 17.12 -16.23 -9.06
N PHE A 81 17.69 -16.48 -7.88
CA PHE A 81 18.87 -17.33 -7.73
C PHE A 81 18.60 -18.78 -8.15
N ILE A 82 17.42 -19.33 -7.81
CA ILE A 82 17.01 -20.68 -8.25
C ILE A 82 16.99 -20.79 -9.78
N CYS A 83 16.49 -19.77 -10.48
CA CYS A 83 16.34 -19.79 -11.93
C CYS A 83 17.70 -19.74 -12.63
N TRP A 84 18.73 -19.21 -11.97
CA TRP A 84 20.09 -19.17 -12.52
C TRP A 84 20.79 -20.52 -12.39
N ILE A 85 20.58 -21.24 -11.29
CA ILE A 85 21.14 -22.59 -11.08
C ILE A 85 20.45 -23.63 -11.97
N TRP A 86 19.11 -23.60 -12.04
CA TRP A 86 18.32 -24.56 -12.82
C TRP A 86 17.53 -23.87 -13.93
N ARG A 87 18.25 -23.54 -15.01
CA ARG A 87 17.66 -22.83 -16.16
C ARG A 87 16.66 -23.68 -16.94
N ASP A 88 16.91 -24.97 -17.10
CA ASP A 88 16.13 -25.83 -18.00
C ASP A 88 14.91 -26.51 -17.34
N SER A 89 14.75 -26.39 -16.03
CA SER A 89 13.65 -27.02 -15.29
C SER A 89 12.45 -26.10 -15.17
N ILE A 90 11.32 -26.50 -15.76
CA ILE A 90 10.05 -25.78 -15.66
C ILE A 90 9.61 -25.67 -14.18
N THR A 91 9.78 -26.73 -13.40
CA THR A 91 9.42 -26.73 -11.98
C THR A 91 10.29 -25.76 -11.17
N ALA A 92 11.59 -25.68 -11.48
CA ALA A 92 12.48 -24.71 -10.83
C ALA A 92 12.08 -23.27 -11.18
N GLN A 93 11.70 -23.00 -12.44
CA GLN A 93 11.20 -21.70 -12.85
C GLN A 93 9.90 -21.33 -12.13
N ILE A 94 8.94 -22.26 -12.02
CA ILE A 94 7.69 -22.06 -11.27
C ILE A 94 7.96 -21.73 -9.79
N ILE A 95 8.95 -22.39 -9.19
CA ILE A 95 9.28 -22.20 -7.76
C ILE A 95 10.04 -20.89 -7.52
N GLY A 96 11.06 -20.56 -8.31
CA GLY A 96 11.93 -19.42 -7.99
C GLY A 96 11.72 -18.16 -8.80
N SER A 97 10.93 -18.18 -9.88
CA SER A 97 10.64 -16.95 -10.63
C SER A 97 9.90 -15.95 -9.74
N GLY A 98 10.45 -14.75 -9.56
CA GLY A 98 9.83 -13.68 -8.78
C GLY A 98 8.61 -13.02 -9.42
N ARG A 99 8.47 -13.05 -10.76
CA ARG A 99 7.34 -12.42 -11.47
C ARG A 99 6.20 -13.39 -11.81
N ASN A 100 6.56 -14.58 -12.29
CA ASN A 100 5.62 -15.58 -12.80
C ASN A 100 5.56 -16.86 -11.94
N GLY A 101 6.15 -16.85 -10.75
CA GLY A 101 6.31 -18.03 -9.90
C GLY A 101 6.14 -17.68 -8.42
N LEU A 102 6.55 -18.61 -7.55
CA LEU A 102 6.45 -18.45 -6.09
C LEU A 102 7.53 -17.52 -5.52
N GLY A 103 8.55 -17.15 -6.31
CA GLY A 103 9.60 -16.23 -5.91
C GLY A 103 10.56 -16.76 -4.83
N ILE A 104 10.63 -18.09 -4.62
CA ILE A 104 11.55 -18.66 -3.62
C ILE A 104 13.00 -18.41 -4.07
N GLY A 105 13.76 -17.67 -3.25
CA GLY A 105 15.12 -17.26 -3.58
C GLY A 105 15.20 -16.17 -4.65
N SER A 106 14.10 -15.43 -4.86
CA SER A 106 14.09 -14.21 -5.68
C SER A 106 14.28 -12.97 -4.81
N PHE A 107 15.12 -12.05 -5.28
CA PHE A 107 15.42 -10.80 -4.60
C PHE A 107 15.22 -9.63 -5.57
N ALA A 108 14.58 -8.57 -5.08
CA ALA A 108 14.50 -7.30 -5.77
C ALA A 108 15.53 -6.35 -5.15
N LEU A 109 16.35 -5.68 -5.98
CA LEU A 109 17.22 -4.58 -5.51
C LEU A 109 16.63 -3.19 -5.80
N ASP A 110 15.40 -3.16 -6.31
CA ASP A 110 14.64 -1.94 -6.58
C ASP A 110 13.72 -1.64 -5.40
N TRP A 111 13.92 -0.46 -4.78
CA TRP A 111 13.13 -0.03 -3.64
C TRP A 111 11.63 0.03 -3.95
N THR A 112 11.24 0.41 -5.17
CA THR A 112 9.82 0.50 -5.55
C THR A 112 9.13 -0.86 -5.55
N VAL A 113 9.86 -1.91 -5.88
CA VAL A 113 9.35 -3.28 -5.89
C VAL A 113 9.22 -3.80 -4.46
N ILE A 114 10.19 -3.47 -3.60
CA ILE A 114 10.18 -3.87 -2.19
C ILE A 114 9.04 -3.18 -1.43
N SER A 115 8.87 -1.87 -1.61
CA SER A 115 7.86 -1.09 -0.89
C SER A 115 6.50 -1.06 -1.58
N GLY A 116 6.38 -1.54 -2.82
CA GLY A 116 5.19 -1.34 -3.65
C GLY A 116 3.92 -2.02 -3.14
N PHE A 117 4.04 -3.09 -2.33
CA PHE A 117 2.87 -3.84 -1.86
C PHE A 117 2.39 -3.43 -0.45
N LEU A 118 3.32 -3.21 0.49
CA LEU A 118 3.01 -2.96 1.90
C LEU A 118 3.50 -1.59 2.39
N GLY A 119 4.07 -0.76 1.53
CA GLY A 119 4.83 0.40 1.94
C GLY A 119 6.22 0.01 2.47
N GLY A 120 7.03 1.02 2.76
CA GLY A 120 8.35 0.80 3.35
C GLY A 120 8.26 0.45 4.85
N PRO A 121 9.30 -0.18 5.44
CA PRO A 121 9.39 -0.36 6.90
C PRO A 121 9.39 0.97 7.68
N LEU A 122 9.60 2.09 6.99
CA LEU A 122 9.48 3.44 7.55
C LEU A 122 8.00 3.88 7.70
N GLU A 123 7.09 3.34 6.89
CA GLU A 123 5.70 3.79 6.80
C GLU A 123 4.76 2.95 7.66
N MET A 124 5.01 1.65 7.78
CA MET A 124 4.13 0.71 8.48
C MET A 124 4.69 0.22 9.81
N PRO A 125 3.84 0.06 10.86
CA PRO A 125 4.23 -0.61 12.09
C PRO A 125 4.71 -2.04 11.85
N VAL A 126 5.77 -2.46 12.54
CA VAL A 126 6.38 -3.81 12.40
C VAL A 126 5.36 -4.92 12.66
N PHE A 127 4.43 -4.72 13.58
CA PHE A 127 3.37 -5.69 13.87
C PHE A 127 2.50 -6.00 12.63
N THR A 128 2.12 -4.96 11.88
CA THR A 128 1.36 -5.12 10.64
C THR A 128 2.16 -5.89 9.61
N LEU A 129 3.46 -5.59 9.48
CA LEU A 129 4.34 -6.27 8.55
C LEU A 129 4.45 -7.77 8.88
N VAL A 130 4.66 -8.12 10.15
CA VAL A 130 4.74 -9.53 10.58
C VAL A 130 3.43 -10.26 10.31
N ASN A 131 2.28 -9.66 10.62
CA ASN A 131 0.98 -10.28 10.36
C ASN A 131 0.76 -10.56 8.87
N VAL A 132 1.09 -9.61 8.00
CA VAL A 132 0.98 -9.82 6.56
C VAL A 132 1.98 -10.85 6.06
N MET A 133 3.21 -10.88 6.57
CA MET A 133 4.20 -11.90 6.22
C MET A 133 3.74 -13.31 6.60
N VAL A 134 3.09 -13.47 7.76
CA VAL A 134 2.48 -14.76 8.15
C VAL A 134 1.38 -15.15 7.15
N GLY A 135 0.47 -14.23 6.82
CA GLY A 135 -0.57 -14.47 5.82
C GLY A 135 -0.01 -14.83 4.44
N PHE A 136 1.04 -14.12 4.00
CA PHE A 136 1.74 -14.38 2.75
C PHE A 136 2.33 -15.80 2.73
N ILE A 137 3.06 -16.20 3.78
CA ILE A 137 3.64 -17.55 3.87
C ILE A 137 2.54 -18.62 3.81
N LEU A 138 1.45 -18.45 4.55
CA LEU A 138 0.34 -19.40 4.56
C LEU A 138 -0.30 -19.54 3.17
N ILE A 139 -0.64 -18.43 2.51
CA ILE A 139 -1.37 -18.49 1.23
C ILE A 139 -0.44 -18.85 0.06
N VAL A 140 0.72 -18.21 -0.04
CA VAL A 140 1.62 -18.33 -1.19
C VAL A 140 2.51 -19.57 -1.10
N TYR A 141 2.99 -19.95 0.09
CA TYR A 141 3.90 -21.09 0.22
C TYR A 141 3.25 -22.38 0.71
N ILE A 142 2.05 -22.32 1.29
CA ILE A 142 1.35 -23.53 1.75
C ILE A 142 0.13 -23.82 0.88
N VAL A 143 -0.86 -22.93 0.86
CA VAL A 143 -2.16 -23.20 0.20
C VAL A 143 -2.02 -23.26 -1.33
N THR A 144 -1.32 -22.30 -1.94
CA THR A 144 -1.17 -22.24 -3.41
C THR A 144 -0.42 -23.45 -3.98
N PRO A 145 0.72 -23.90 -3.40
CA PRO A 145 1.40 -25.11 -3.84
C PRO A 145 0.54 -26.35 -3.63
N ILE A 146 -0.09 -26.53 -2.47
CA ILE A 146 -0.92 -27.71 -2.21
C ILE A 146 -1.96 -27.85 -3.32
N THR A 147 -2.72 -26.79 -3.60
CA THR A 147 -3.80 -26.82 -4.60
C THR A 147 -3.31 -27.04 -6.04
N TYR A 148 -2.16 -26.48 -6.40
CA TYR A 148 -1.57 -26.68 -7.73
C TYR A 148 -1.09 -28.12 -7.92
N TRP A 149 -0.38 -28.68 -6.95
CA TRP A 149 0.17 -30.04 -7.06
C TRP A 149 -0.89 -31.13 -6.94
N THR A 150 -1.90 -30.95 -6.07
CA THR A 150 -3.07 -31.84 -5.98
C THR A 150 -4.03 -31.72 -7.17
N ASN A 151 -3.77 -30.77 -8.08
CA ASN A 151 -4.63 -30.45 -9.22
C ASN A 151 -6.09 -30.18 -8.81
N SER A 152 -6.28 -29.55 -7.65
CA SER A 152 -7.62 -29.16 -7.19
C SER A 152 -8.20 -28.15 -8.19
N TYR A 153 -9.46 -28.35 -8.59
CA TYR A 153 -10.17 -27.50 -9.57
C TYR A 153 -9.52 -27.43 -10.97
N ASN A 154 -8.75 -28.45 -11.38
CA ASN A 154 -7.99 -28.44 -12.64
C ASN A 154 -6.96 -27.29 -12.71
N ALA A 155 -6.39 -26.90 -11.56
CA ALA A 155 -5.41 -25.81 -11.44
C ALA A 155 -4.22 -25.92 -12.39
N LYS A 156 -3.78 -27.14 -12.76
CA LYS A 156 -2.63 -27.35 -13.67
C LYS A 156 -2.87 -26.86 -15.10
N ARG A 157 -4.12 -26.56 -15.46
CA ARG A 157 -4.48 -26.00 -16.78
C ARG A 157 -4.03 -24.54 -16.92
N PHE A 158 -3.80 -23.85 -15.81
CA PHE A 158 -3.45 -22.44 -15.76
C PHE A 158 -2.06 -22.24 -15.12
N PRO A 159 -1.40 -21.09 -15.33
CA PRO A 159 -0.21 -20.73 -14.58
C PRO A 159 -0.53 -20.66 -13.08
N ILE A 160 0.37 -21.14 -12.21
CA ILE A 160 0.18 -21.11 -10.75
C ILE A 160 -0.01 -19.67 -10.23
N PHE A 161 0.72 -18.74 -10.84
CA PHE A 161 0.76 -17.32 -10.48
C PHE A 161 0.47 -16.50 -11.74
N SER A 162 -0.69 -15.85 -11.77
CA SER A 162 -1.09 -14.96 -12.86
C SER A 162 -2.24 -14.06 -12.41
N THR A 163 -2.19 -12.79 -12.82
CA THR A 163 -3.28 -11.83 -12.63
C THR A 163 -4.37 -11.93 -13.69
N GLY A 164 -4.12 -12.70 -14.76
CA GLY A 164 -5.06 -12.86 -15.88
C GLY A 164 -6.27 -13.74 -15.55
N VAL A 165 -7.28 -13.63 -16.42
CA VAL A 165 -8.47 -14.48 -16.45
C VAL A 165 -8.41 -15.41 -17.65
N TYR A 166 -8.87 -16.64 -17.47
CA TYR A 166 -8.73 -17.71 -18.45
C TYR A 166 -10.07 -18.31 -18.83
N ASP A 167 -10.15 -18.85 -20.04
CA ASP A 167 -11.26 -19.69 -20.47
C ASP A 167 -11.09 -21.14 -19.99
N GLN A 168 -12.10 -21.96 -20.24
CA GLN A 168 -12.08 -23.37 -19.87
C GLN A 168 -10.89 -24.09 -20.47
N TYR A 169 -10.33 -23.63 -21.59
CA TYR A 169 -9.23 -24.27 -22.31
C TYR A 169 -7.83 -23.88 -21.79
N GLY A 170 -7.72 -22.88 -20.92
CA GLY A 170 -6.44 -22.34 -20.46
C GLY A 170 -5.93 -21.15 -21.27
N GLN A 171 -6.73 -20.64 -22.22
CA GLN A 171 -6.40 -19.45 -23.00
C GLN A 171 -6.87 -18.18 -22.30
N GLN A 172 -6.29 -17.03 -22.66
CA GLN A 172 -6.74 -15.74 -22.14
C GLN A 172 -8.22 -15.51 -22.49
N TYR A 173 -9.00 -15.10 -21.50
CA TYR A 173 -10.44 -14.96 -21.66
C TYR A 173 -10.79 -13.78 -22.59
N ASN A 174 -11.57 -14.03 -23.65
CA ASN A 174 -11.97 -12.99 -24.60
C ASN A 174 -13.28 -12.32 -24.17
N VAL A 175 -13.17 -11.11 -23.60
CA VAL A 175 -14.31 -10.34 -23.08
C VAL A 175 -15.22 -9.81 -24.20
N SER A 176 -14.68 -9.48 -25.38
CA SER A 176 -15.47 -9.01 -26.53
C SER A 176 -16.47 -10.05 -27.04
N ARG A 177 -16.30 -11.33 -26.68
CA ARG A 177 -17.26 -12.39 -27.04
C ARG A 177 -18.52 -12.41 -26.18
N ILE A 178 -18.47 -11.83 -24.98
CA ILE A 178 -19.56 -11.86 -23.99
C ILE A 178 -20.16 -10.49 -23.72
N ILE A 179 -19.49 -9.41 -24.14
CA ILE A 179 -19.99 -8.05 -24.02
C ILE A 179 -20.30 -7.54 -25.43
N ASN A 180 -21.52 -7.09 -25.64
CA ASN A 180 -21.89 -6.40 -26.86
C ASN A 180 -21.23 -5.01 -26.88
N GLU A 181 -20.13 -4.84 -27.62
CA GLU A 181 -19.34 -3.60 -27.63
C GLU A 181 -20.14 -2.33 -27.98
N LYS A 182 -21.26 -2.46 -28.70
CA LYS A 182 -22.10 -1.32 -29.09
C LYS A 182 -23.05 -0.87 -27.98
N LYS A 183 -23.53 -1.80 -27.16
CA LYS A 183 -24.50 -1.54 -26.09
C LYS A 183 -23.88 -1.61 -24.69
N PHE A 184 -22.65 -2.11 -24.57
CA PHE A 184 -21.99 -2.48 -23.31
C PHE A 184 -22.87 -3.37 -22.43
N GLU A 185 -23.71 -4.21 -23.06
CA GLU A 185 -24.59 -5.16 -22.40
C GLU A 185 -23.95 -6.54 -22.37
N PHE A 186 -24.10 -7.22 -21.23
CA PHE A 186 -23.64 -8.59 -21.05
C PHE A 186 -24.60 -9.57 -21.73
N ASP A 187 -24.06 -10.41 -22.60
CA ASP A 187 -24.81 -11.47 -23.29
C ASP A 187 -24.63 -12.81 -22.58
N GLN A 188 -25.62 -13.19 -21.79
CA GLN A 188 -25.66 -14.45 -21.06
C GLN A 188 -25.60 -15.67 -22.00
N THR A 189 -26.24 -15.59 -23.17
CA THR A 189 -26.28 -16.72 -24.11
C THR A 189 -24.91 -16.93 -24.75
N ALA A 190 -24.22 -15.84 -25.08
CA ALA A 190 -22.84 -15.90 -25.58
C ALA A 190 -21.87 -16.42 -24.50
N TYR A 191 -22.06 -16.03 -23.24
CA TYR A 191 -21.29 -16.51 -22.10
C TYR A 191 -21.43 -18.03 -21.89
N ASP A 192 -22.66 -18.53 -21.86
CA ASP A 192 -22.94 -19.95 -21.62
C ASP A 192 -22.40 -20.85 -22.76
N ASN A 193 -22.39 -20.33 -24.00
CA ASN A 193 -21.82 -21.02 -25.16
C ASN A 193 -20.29 -20.96 -25.24
N TYR A 194 -19.66 -19.90 -24.72
CA TYR A 194 -18.21 -19.71 -24.82
C TYR A 194 -17.46 -20.44 -23.70
N SER A 195 -17.55 -19.93 -22.48
CA SER A 195 -16.86 -20.49 -21.31
C SER A 195 -17.22 -19.71 -20.04
N LYS A 196 -17.19 -20.41 -18.91
CA LYS A 196 -17.07 -19.75 -17.59
C LYS A 196 -15.70 -19.08 -17.44
N ILE A 197 -15.62 -18.08 -16.58
CA ILE A 197 -14.35 -17.43 -16.23
C ILE A 197 -13.59 -18.30 -15.23
N TYR A 198 -12.33 -18.59 -15.55
CA TYR A 198 -11.39 -19.28 -14.68
C TYR A 198 -10.26 -18.35 -14.27
N LEU A 199 -9.71 -18.57 -13.09
CA LEU A 199 -8.58 -17.80 -12.55
C LEU A 199 -7.48 -18.76 -12.11
N SER A 200 -6.26 -18.24 -12.02
CA SER A 200 -5.14 -18.97 -11.40
C SER A 200 -5.43 -19.24 -9.91
N SER A 201 -4.84 -20.30 -9.35
CA SER A 201 -5.00 -20.66 -7.93
C SER A 201 -4.67 -19.50 -7.01
N TYR A 202 -3.54 -18.81 -7.24
CA TYR A 202 -3.15 -17.63 -6.46
C TYR A 202 -4.20 -16.52 -6.52
N ASN A 203 -4.72 -16.20 -7.71
CA ASN A 203 -5.63 -15.09 -7.90
C ASN A 203 -6.99 -15.32 -7.18
N ILE A 204 -7.45 -16.57 -7.14
CA ILE A 204 -8.64 -16.95 -6.36
C ILE A 204 -8.43 -16.67 -4.87
N TYR A 205 -7.30 -17.11 -4.29
CA TYR A 205 -7.01 -16.87 -2.89
C TYR A 205 -6.78 -15.39 -2.59
N TYR A 206 -6.10 -14.68 -3.48
CA TYR A 206 -5.88 -13.25 -3.36
C TYR A 206 -7.21 -12.49 -3.25
N TYR A 207 -8.17 -12.72 -4.15
CA TYR A 207 -9.48 -12.10 -4.04
C TYR A 207 -10.25 -12.54 -2.79
N GLY A 208 -10.19 -13.82 -2.43
CA GLY A 208 -10.82 -14.34 -1.22
C GLY A 208 -10.33 -13.65 0.06
N VAL A 209 -9.01 -13.46 0.19
CA VAL A 209 -8.42 -12.72 1.32
C VAL A 209 -8.81 -11.25 1.29
N ASN A 210 -8.85 -10.60 0.13
CA ASN A 210 -9.29 -9.20 0.03
C ASN A 210 -10.73 -9.02 0.52
N PHE A 211 -11.66 -9.92 0.16
CA PHE A 211 -13.01 -9.89 0.71
C PHE A 211 -13.03 -10.11 2.23
N ALA A 212 -12.22 -11.05 2.73
CA ALA A 212 -12.10 -11.28 4.16
C ALA A 212 -11.58 -10.05 4.92
N VAL A 213 -10.62 -9.31 4.36
CA VAL A 213 -10.08 -8.07 4.94
C VAL A 213 -11.16 -6.99 5.04
N VAL A 214 -11.99 -6.82 4.02
CA VAL A 214 -13.13 -5.88 4.06
C VAL A 214 -14.09 -6.25 5.18
N MET A 215 -14.48 -7.52 5.28
CA MET A 215 -15.37 -8.01 6.33
C MET A 215 -14.77 -7.92 7.74
N ALA A 216 -13.48 -8.20 7.87
CA ALA A 216 -12.74 -8.05 9.13
C ALA A 216 -12.69 -6.57 9.56
N THR A 217 -12.50 -5.65 8.62
CA THR A 217 -12.52 -4.21 8.88
C THR A 217 -13.90 -3.76 9.37
N LEU A 218 -14.98 -4.19 8.71
CA LEU A 218 -16.35 -3.89 9.14
C LEU A 218 -16.62 -4.43 10.55
N SER A 219 -16.20 -5.67 10.82
CA SER A 219 -16.36 -6.31 12.13
C SER A 219 -15.57 -5.58 13.21
N HIS A 220 -14.33 -5.15 12.90
CA HIS A 220 -13.50 -4.37 13.80
C HIS A 220 -14.13 -3.00 14.11
N VAL A 221 -14.62 -2.29 13.11
CA VAL A 221 -15.30 -1.00 13.32
C VAL A 221 -16.58 -1.20 14.15
N ALA A 222 -17.41 -2.19 13.81
CA ALA A 222 -18.64 -2.47 14.55
C ALA A 222 -18.38 -2.80 16.04
N LEU A 223 -17.35 -3.60 16.34
CA LEU A 223 -17.01 -4.02 17.70
C LEU A 223 -16.34 -2.92 18.52
N PHE A 224 -15.43 -2.15 17.93
CA PHE A 224 -14.61 -1.17 18.67
C PHE A 224 -15.15 0.26 18.61
N HIS A 225 -15.96 0.60 17.61
CA HIS A 225 -16.46 1.96 17.37
C HIS A 225 -18.00 2.04 17.24
N GLY A 226 -18.72 0.91 17.35
CA GLY A 226 -20.19 0.87 17.27
C GLY A 226 -20.91 1.32 18.56
N ARG A 227 -20.32 2.21 19.35
CA ARG A 227 -20.96 2.84 20.52
C ARG A 227 -21.43 4.24 20.19
#